data_AF-A0A3P7MK33-F1
#
_entry.id   AF-A0A3P7MK33-F1
#
_cell.length_a   1.000
_cell.length_b   1.000
_cell.length_c   1.000
_cell.angle_alpha   90.00
_cell.angle_beta   90.00
_cell.angle_gamma   90.00
#
_symmetry.space_group_name_H-M   'P 1'
#
loop_
_entity.id
_entity.type
_entity.pdbx_description
1 polymer ?
#
loop_
_entity_poly.entity_id
_entity_poly.type
_entity_poly.pdbx_seq_one_letter_code
_entity_poly.pdbx_strand_id
1 'polypeptide(L)'
;TNLFQIVRHGPCTNEITVNYCTQSGVAKKNLHFLPKSESIKLKPNERTRNIEVVLVDGAEWRPNHTFYVNLKIQVAKENVGWTRLYVTRRGKKHRGDSVVHYETSDVTAQAGHDYVKTSSTLRFVGQEYEKYIDIEIIDDKQDEKDETFNVELTSLEDSEATLGGKRRALVTIVSDDNALMNIVNVHKLMGHYMDKLSPYSASWMDQIRSAVSVDAGDIEHATLGDCIKHGLAFPWKFIFCFVPPPSMLGGWLCFFVALALIGLLTAIVVSADPKIFVPGDFASIFGCMVGMKDAITAITLVALGTSLPDTFASKIAAENVGSAPYLAIEKVTLIQDDSADNAVGN
;
A
#
# COMPACT_ATOMS: atom_id res chain seq x y z
N THR A 1 -2.92 36.88 -8.97
CA THR A 1 -3.27 35.93 -7.90
C THR A 1 -3.45 34.57 -8.52
N ASN A 2 -2.93 33.51 -7.90
CA ASN A 2 -3.22 32.14 -8.34
C ASN A 2 -4.26 31.51 -7.42
N LEU A 3 -5.27 30.89 -8.03
CA LEU A 3 -6.34 30.17 -7.35
C LEU A 3 -5.93 28.70 -7.25
N PHE A 4 -5.83 28.19 -6.03
CA PHE A 4 -5.71 26.75 -5.79
C PHE A 4 -7.07 26.24 -5.35
N GLN A 5 -7.48 25.08 -5.87
CA GLN A 5 -8.74 24.46 -5.48
C GLN A 5 -8.45 23.32 -4.51
N ILE A 6 -9.08 23.39 -3.33
CA ILE A 6 -9.15 22.28 -2.40
C ILE A 6 -10.38 21.47 -2.75
N VAL A 7 -10.20 20.17 -2.95
CA VAL A 7 -11.28 19.23 -3.27
C VAL A 7 -11.41 18.22 -2.14
N ARG A 8 -12.63 18.05 -1.64
CA ARG A 8 -13.02 17.06 -0.64
C ARG A 8 -13.84 15.97 -1.31
N HIS A 9 -13.40 14.74 -1.16
CA HIS A 9 -14.09 13.56 -1.67
C HIS A 9 -15.04 12.97 -0.61
N GLY A 10 -16.15 12.37 -1.05
CA GLY A 10 -17.14 11.73 -0.18
C GLY A 10 -18.24 12.65 0.38
N PRO A 11 -19.31 12.09 0.97
CA PRO A 11 -20.32 12.85 1.70
C PRO A 11 -19.79 13.27 3.08
N CYS A 12 -20.17 14.45 3.57
CA CYS A 12 -19.87 14.88 4.94
C CYS A 12 -21.00 15.77 5.45
N THR A 13 -21.63 15.34 6.53
CA THR A 13 -22.76 16.03 7.16
C THR A 13 -22.34 17.16 8.08
N ASN A 14 -21.07 17.20 8.47
CA ASN A 14 -20.52 18.14 9.45
C ASN A 14 -19.68 19.23 8.76
N GLU A 15 -19.52 20.38 9.41
CA GLU A 15 -18.59 21.41 8.95
C GLU A 15 -17.15 20.93 9.17
N ILE A 16 -16.29 20.99 8.15
CA ILE A 16 -14.89 20.61 8.26
C ILE A 16 -14.02 21.86 8.22
N THR A 17 -13.11 22.00 9.20
CA THR A 17 -12.08 23.03 9.15
C THR A 17 -10.76 22.45 8.66
N VAL A 18 -10.24 22.95 7.54
CA VAL A 18 -8.95 22.56 6.97
C VAL A 18 -7.98 23.72 7.13
N ASN A 19 -6.84 23.49 7.77
CA ASN A 19 -5.77 24.49 7.80
C ASN A 19 -4.89 24.33 6.57
N TYR A 20 -4.38 25.43 6.03
CA TYR A 20 -3.34 25.36 5.03
C TYR A 20 -2.22 26.34 5.33
N CYS A 21 -1.03 26.01 4.84
CA CYS A 21 0.13 26.89 4.86
C CYS A 21 0.92 26.79 3.55
N THR A 22 1.31 27.93 3.00
CA THR A 22 2.27 27.97 1.90
C THR A 22 3.67 27.62 2.41
N GLN A 23 4.39 26.75 1.71
CA GLN A 23 5.77 26.38 1.98
C GLN A 23 6.67 26.73 0.79
N SER A 24 7.91 27.11 1.06
CA SER A 24 8.90 27.39 0.02
C SER A 24 9.43 26.10 -0.57
N GLY A 25 9.48 26.05 -1.90
CA GLY A 25 10.31 25.09 -2.64
C GLY A 25 11.56 25.82 -3.14
N VAL A 26 11.77 25.78 -4.45
CA VAL A 26 12.79 26.62 -5.10
C VAL A 26 12.40 28.11 -5.03
N ALA A 27 11.11 28.41 -5.15
CA ALA A 27 10.59 29.75 -4.91
C ALA A 27 10.54 30.05 -3.40
N LYS A 28 11.15 31.17 -3.01
CA LYS A 28 11.27 31.63 -1.62
C LYS A 28 10.12 32.53 -1.18
N LYS A 29 9.67 32.35 0.06
CA LYS A 29 8.69 33.22 0.75
C LYS A 29 9.17 34.66 0.78
N ASN A 30 8.24 35.62 0.67
CA ASN A 30 8.47 37.07 0.61
C ASN A 30 9.34 37.58 -0.57
N LEU A 31 9.92 36.68 -1.37
CA LEU A 31 10.64 37.02 -2.58
C LEU A 31 9.79 36.75 -3.82
N HIS A 32 9.13 35.59 -3.87
CA HIS A 32 8.31 35.17 -5.01
C HIS A 32 6.81 35.15 -4.69
N PHE A 33 6.45 34.77 -3.47
CA PHE A 33 5.06 34.71 -3.01
C PHE A 33 4.94 35.19 -1.57
N LEU A 34 3.77 35.73 -1.22
CA LEU A 34 3.47 36.12 0.15
C LEU A 34 3.06 34.88 0.98
N PRO A 35 3.75 34.60 2.11
CA PRO A 35 3.46 33.43 2.91
C PRO A 35 2.06 33.56 3.50
N LYS A 36 1.19 32.63 3.13
CA LYS A 36 -0.19 32.57 3.60
C LYS A 36 -0.39 31.34 4.45
N SER A 37 -1.05 31.53 5.58
CA SER A 37 -1.66 30.45 6.30
C SER A 37 -3.08 30.89 6.58
N GLU A 38 -4.06 30.04 6.31
CA GLU A 38 -5.46 30.30 6.67
C GLU A 38 -6.13 29.02 7.17
N SER A 39 -7.28 29.16 7.80
CA SER A 39 -8.15 28.06 8.24
C SER A 39 -9.43 28.20 7.44
N ILE A 40 -9.81 27.16 6.74
CA ILE A 40 -10.93 27.17 5.81
C ILE A 40 -12.01 26.29 6.37
N LYS A 41 -13.20 26.85 6.49
CA LYS A 41 -14.41 26.08 6.81
C LYS A 41 -15.09 25.66 5.51
N LEU A 42 -15.25 24.36 5.33
CA LEU A 42 -16.09 23.73 4.31
C LEU A 42 -17.45 23.46 4.96
N LYS A 43 -18.52 24.05 4.40
CA LYS A 43 -19.89 23.81 4.87
C LYS A 43 -20.28 22.34 4.73
N PRO A 44 -21.31 21.87 5.44
CA PRO A 44 -21.89 20.54 5.22
C PRO A 44 -22.12 20.27 3.74
N ASN A 45 -21.59 19.15 3.24
CA ASN A 45 -21.60 18.73 1.84
C ASN A 45 -20.90 19.66 0.82
N GLU A 46 -20.23 20.74 1.23
CA GLU A 46 -19.37 21.53 0.34
C GLU A 46 -18.18 20.66 -0.09
N ARG A 47 -18.03 20.46 -1.40
CA ARG A 47 -16.99 19.56 -1.97
C ARG A 47 -15.75 20.30 -2.43
N THR A 48 -15.85 21.59 -2.69
CA THR A 48 -14.74 22.36 -3.25
C THR A 48 -14.66 23.73 -2.61
N ARG A 49 -13.43 24.20 -2.35
CA ARG A 49 -13.17 25.57 -1.92
C ARG A 49 -11.92 26.09 -2.59
N ASN A 50 -12.01 27.31 -3.13
CA ASN A 50 -10.86 27.98 -3.71
C ASN A 50 -10.09 28.76 -2.63
N ILE A 51 -8.77 28.74 -2.75
CA ILE A 51 -7.86 29.52 -1.92
C ILE A 51 -6.99 30.38 -2.82
N GLU A 52 -6.72 31.60 -2.35
CA GLU A 52 -5.90 32.55 -3.08
C GLU A 52 -4.53 32.69 -2.42
N VAL A 53 -3.48 32.61 -3.24
CA VAL A 53 -2.11 32.96 -2.86
C VAL A 53 -1.65 34.13 -3.72
N VAL A 54 -1.17 35.17 -3.04
CA VAL A 54 -0.66 36.39 -3.68
C VAL A 54 0.80 36.18 -4.07
N LEU A 55 1.10 36.42 -5.34
CA LEU A 55 2.47 36.44 -5.85
C LEU A 55 3.04 37.85 -5.72
N VAL A 56 4.35 37.94 -5.47
CA VAL A 56 5.05 39.23 -5.39
C VAL A 56 5.23 39.76 -6.81
N ASP A 57 4.78 40.99 -7.03
CA ASP A 57 4.89 41.66 -8.33
C ASP A 57 6.36 42.03 -8.63
N GLY A 58 6.79 41.85 -9.89
CA GLY A 58 8.18 42.07 -10.30
C GLY A 58 9.22 41.02 -9.81
N ALA A 59 8.79 39.91 -9.21
CA ALA A 59 9.70 38.85 -8.79
C ALA A 59 10.35 38.13 -9.99
N GLU A 60 11.65 37.83 -9.92
CA GLU A 60 12.36 37.05 -10.95
C GLU A 60 11.98 35.56 -10.87
N TRP A 61 11.06 35.13 -11.74
CA TRP A 61 10.68 33.72 -11.86
C TRP A 61 11.58 33.00 -12.88
N ARG A 62 12.18 31.88 -12.46
CA ARG A 62 12.90 30.97 -13.36
C ARG A 62 12.05 29.74 -13.66
N PRO A 63 12.26 29.06 -14.80
CA PRO A 63 11.68 27.74 -15.04
C PRO A 63 11.98 26.82 -13.85
N ASN A 64 10.98 26.05 -13.40
CA ASN A 64 11.04 25.15 -12.24
C ASN A 64 11.05 25.82 -10.84
N HIS A 65 10.80 27.13 -10.75
CA HIS A 65 10.50 27.75 -9.45
C HIS A 65 9.17 27.23 -8.89
N THR A 66 9.26 26.30 -7.94
CA THR A 66 8.09 25.71 -7.25
C THR A 66 7.92 26.29 -5.85
N PHE A 67 6.68 26.43 -5.42
CA PHE A 67 6.30 26.56 -4.02
C PHE A 67 5.10 25.64 -3.77
N TYR A 68 4.89 25.28 -2.52
CA TYR A 68 3.88 24.29 -2.14
C TYR A 68 2.79 24.94 -1.30
N VAL A 69 1.58 24.40 -1.39
CA VAL A 69 0.51 24.68 -0.44
C VAL A 69 0.22 23.40 0.32
N ASN A 70 0.67 23.35 1.57
CA ASN A 70 0.43 22.18 2.42
C ASN A 70 -0.90 22.33 3.12
N LEU A 71 -1.80 21.40 2.85
CA LEU A 71 -3.00 21.18 3.63
C LEU A 71 -2.59 20.45 4.90
N LYS A 72 -3.01 20.98 6.04
CA LYS A 72 -2.84 20.37 7.36
C LYS A 72 -4.21 20.29 8.01
N ILE A 73 -4.74 19.09 8.14
CA ILE A 73 -5.83 18.83 9.07
C ILE A 73 -5.15 18.47 10.38
N GLN A 74 -5.47 19.18 11.47
CA GLN A 74 -4.92 18.82 12.78
C GLN A 74 -5.75 17.64 13.28
N VAL A 75 -5.29 16.43 12.95
CA VAL A 75 -5.91 15.18 13.35
C VAL A 75 -5.12 14.56 14.49
N ALA A 76 -5.79 14.28 15.59
CA ALA A 76 -5.32 13.38 16.62
C ALA A 76 -6.09 12.06 16.46
N LYS A 77 -5.40 10.93 16.60
CA LYS A 77 -6.12 9.67 16.87
C LYS A 77 -6.49 9.66 18.36
N GLU A 78 -7.45 8.85 18.74
CA GLU A 78 -7.77 8.64 20.16
C GLU A 78 -6.54 8.08 20.91
N ASN A 79 -5.95 7.01 20.37
CA ASN A 79 -4.84 6.28 20.99
C ASN A 79 -3.45 6.95 21.01
N VAL A 80 -3.30 8.22 20.59
CA VAL A 80 -1.98 8.91 20.66
C VAL A 80 -1.70 9.51 22.04
N GLY A 81 -2.72 9.67 22.89
CA GLY A 81 -2.63 10.22 24.25
C GLY A 81 -2.34 11.73 24.33
N TRP A 82 -1.60 12.30 23.37
CA TRP A 82 -1.34 13.74 23.32
C TRP A 82 -1.38 14.27 21.88
N THR A 83 -2.00 15.43 21.69
CA THR A 83 -1.94 16.19 20.44
C THR A 83 -1.10 17.45 20.62
N ARG A 84 -0.19 17.68 19.66
CA ARG A 84 0.73 18.82 19.68
C ARG A 84 0.37 19.84 18.62
N LEU A 85 0.04 21.05 19.06
CA LEU A 85 -0.17 22.22 18.20
C LEU A 85 1.08 23.11 18.25
N TYR A 86 1.41 23.76 17.13
CA TYR A 86 2.52 24.71 17.08
C TYR A 86 1.99 26.14 16.98
N VAL A 87 2.57 27.03 17.76
CA VAL A 87 2.28 28.48 17.76
C VAL A 87 3.53 29.20 17.29
N THR A 88 3.38 30.06 16.27
CA THR A 88 4.50 30.82 15.72
C THR A 88 4.39 32.30 16.04
N ARG A 89 5.48 32.89 16.52
CA ARG A 89 5.69 34.33 16.64
C ARG A 89 6.28 34.86 15.33
N ARG A 90 5.61 35.81 14.69
CA ARG A 90 6.02 36.40 13.40
C ARG A 90 6.11 37.91 13.50
N GLY A 91 7.07 38.53 12.81
CA GLY A 91 7.22 39.98 12.77
C GLY A 91 8.69 40.42 12.84
N LYS A 92 8.91 41.65 13.31
CA LYS A 92 10.25 42.20 13.55
C LYS A 92 10.95 41.40 14.65
N LYS A 93 12.29 41.43 14.70
CA LYS A 93 13.07 40.87 15.81
C LYS A 93 12.65 41.55 17.10
N HIS A 94 11.93 40.84 17.94
CA HIS A 94 11.51 41.31 19.25
C HIS A 94 12.46 40.69 20.29
N ARG A 95 12.93 41.51 21.26
CA ARG A 95 13.91 41.11 22.28
C ARG A 95 13.29 40.79 23.64
N GLY A 96 12.06 41.25 23.89
CA GLY A 96 11.30 40.94 25.09
C GLY A 96 10.59 39.59 25.04
N ASP A 97 10.09 39.20 26.20
CA ASP A 97 9.31 37.99 26.36
C ASP A 97 7.83 38.28 26.07
N SER A 98 7.18 37.42 25.30
CA SER A 98 5.72 37.49 25.10
C SER A 98 5.06 36.33 25.85
N VAL A 99 4.00 36.62 26.61
CA VAL A 99 3.17 35.58 27.23
C VAL A 99 1.81 35.57 26.53
N VAL A 100 1.43 34.43 25.96
CA VAL A 100 0.16 34.24 25.27
C VAL A 100 -0.71 33.29 26.08
N HIS A 101 -1.90 33.71 26.45
CA HIS A 101 -2.90 32.84 27.07
C HIS A 101 -3.63 32.04 26.00
N TYR A 102 -3.90 30.77 26.30
CA TYR A 102 -4.69 29.90 25.45
C TYR A 102 -5.65 29.06 26.28
N GLU A 103 -6.77 28.69 25.67
CA GLU A 103 -7.76 27.81 26.26
C GLU A 103 -8.37 26.86 25.24
N THR A 104 -8.85 25.72 25.73
CA THR A 104 -9.62 24.76 24.95
C THR A 104 -11.12 24.96 25.15
N SER A 105 -11.91 24.76 24.10
CA SER A 105 -13.38 24.78 24.17
C SER A 105 -14.01 23.64 23.37
N ASP A 106 -15.11 23.13 23.91
CA ASP A 106 -15.87 22.01 23.35
C ASP A 106 -16.54 22.42 22.02
N VAL A 107 -16.66 21.46 21.09
CA VAL A 107 -17.48 21.62 19.87
C VAL A 107 -18.40 20.42 19.73
N THR A 108 -17.83 19.27 19.38
CA THR A 108 -18.53 17.97 19.47
C THR A 108 -17.87 17.09 20.52
N ALA A 109 -16.54 17.18 20.66
CA ALA A 109 -15.79 16.57 21.74
C ALA A 109 -15.98 17.35 23.05
N GLN A 110 -16.12 16.62 24.14
CA GLN A 110 -16.37 17.06 25.51
C GLN A 110 -15.11 16.94 26.39
N ALA A 111 -14.80 18.04 27.09
CA ALA A 111 -13.77 18.04 28.10
C ALA A 111 -14.03 17.01 29.23
N GLY A 112 -13.02 16.19 29.53
CA GLY A 112 -13.06 15.15 30.55
C GLY A 112 -13.54 13.79 30.06
N HIS A 113 -14.12 13.73 28.86
CA HIS A 113 -14.45 12.49 28.16
C HIS A 113 -13.45 12.23 27.03
N ASP A 114 -13.26 13.20 26.12
CA ASP A 114 -12.46 13.00 24.90
C ASP A 114 -11.09 13.69 24.96
N TYR A 115 -10.99 14.75 25.76
CA TYR A 115 -9.74 15.48 25.96
C TYR A 115 -9.70 16.20 27.31
N VAL A 116 -8.50 16.51 27.79
CA VAL A 116 -8.33 17.25 29.05
C VAL A 116 -8.42 18.76 28.80
N LYS A 117 -9.40 19.41 29.44
CA LYS A 117 -9.56 20.87 29.36
C LYS A 117 -8.29 21.56 29.83
N THR A 118 -7.71 22.36 28.94
CA THR A 118 -6.44 23.04 29.19
C THR A 118 -6.65 24.55 29.05
N SER A 119 -6.28 25.29 30.09
CA SER A 119 -6.18 26.75 30.06
C SER A 119 -4.86 27.14 30.69
N SER A 120 -3.95 27.69 29.89
CA SER A 120 -2.57 27.94 30.31
C SER A 120 -1.92 29.02 29.47
N THR A 121 -0.66 29.31 29.78
CA THR A 121 0.14 30.35 29.13
C THR A 121 1.31 29.77 28.35
N LEU A 122 1.58 30.33 27.18
CA LEU A 122 2.73 30.03 26.35
C LEU A 122 3.69 31.23 26.40
N ARG A 123 4.87 31.03 26.99
CA ARG A 123 5.90 32.07 27.10
C ARG A 123 6.96 31.91 26.01
N PHE A 124 7.10 32.91 25.16
CA PHE A 124 8.20 33.04 24.20
C PHE A 124 9.32 33.85 24.84
N VAL A 125 10.51 33.28 24.96
CA VAL A 125 11.67 33.93 25.57
C VAL A 125 12.58 34.52 24.50
N GLY A 126 12.93 35.80 24.64
CA GLY A 126 13.85 36.48 23.73
C GLY A 126 13.45 36.36 22.24
N GLN A 127 14.29 35.70 21.43
CA GLN A 127 14.08 35.53 19.98
C GLN A 127 13.46 34.19 19.57
N GLU A 128 12.84 33.47 20.50
CA GLU A 128 12.05 32.27 20.16
C GLU A 128 10.91 32.64 19.19
N TYR A 129 10.81 31.86 18.10
CA TYR A 129 9.83 32.07 17.03
C TYR A 129 8.73 31.01 16.99
N GLU A 130 8.91 29.88 17.69
CA GLU A 130 7.94 28.79 17.76
C GLU A 130 7.88 28.16 19.16
N LYS A 131 6.68 27.75 19.56
CA LYS A 131 6.39 27.01 20.78
C LYS A 131 5.26 26.02 20.52
N TYR A 132 5.11 25.07 21.42
CA TYR A 132 4.14 23.99 21.29
C TYR A 132 3.11 24.04 22.42
N ILE A 133 1.87 23.72 22.08
CA ILE A 133 0.78 23.46 23.01
C ILE A 133 0.52 21.96 22.92
N ASP A 134 0.67 21.28 24.05
CA ASP A 134 0.39 19.86 24.17
C ASP A 134 -0.94 19.71 24.92
N ILE A 135 -1.88 18.96 24.34
CA ILE A 135 -3.21 18.71 24.90
C ILE A 135 -3.36 17.20 25.01
N GLU A 136 -3.72 16.74 26.20
CA GLU A 136 -3.97 15.33 26.46
C GLU A 136 -5.30 14.91 25.82
N ILE A 137 -5.24 13.81 25.07
CA ILE A 137 -6.39 13.14 24.47
C ILE A 137 -6.70 11.93 25.33
N ILE A 138 -7.97 11.76 25.67
CA ILE A 138 -8.44 10.63 26.46
C ILE A 138 -8.87 9.56 25.45
N ASP A 139 -8.37 8.34 25.66
CA ASP A 139 -8.66 7.15 24.86
C ASP A 139 -9.66 6.31 25.65
N ASP A 140 -10.88 6.16 25.12
CA ASP A 140 -11.88 5.32 25.75
C ASP A 140 -12.11 3.99 24.99
N LYS A 141 -13.29 3.39 25.08
CA LYS A 141 -13.63 2.14 24.36
C LYS A 141 -15.01 2.20 23.74
N GLN A 142 -15.59 3.39 23.69
CA GLN A 142 -16.93 3.62 23.24
C GLN A 142 -16.91 3.80 21.73
N ASP A 143 -17.87 3.18 21.04
CA ASP A 143 -18.00 3.37 19.59
C ASP A 143 -18.54 4.77 19.30
N GLU A 144 -17.62 5.67 18.92
CA GLU A 144 -17.90 7.07 18.68
C GLU A 144 -17.59 7.49 17.24
N LYS A 145 -18.09 8.67 16.85
CA LYS A 145 -17.78 9.27 15.54
C LYS A 145 -16.59 10.20 15.70
N ASP A 146 -16.00 10.63 14.59
CA ASP A 146 -14.98 11.68 14.62
C ASP A 146 -15.51 12.93 15.32
N GLU A 147 -14.78 13.40 16.32
CA GLU A 147 -15.15 14.52 17.15
C GLU A 147 -14.17 15.68 17.04
N THR A 148 -14.56 16.86 17.51
CA THR A 148 -13.78 18.08 17.35
C THR A 148 -13.83 18.96 18.58
N PHE A 149 -12.72 19.64 18.87
CA PHE A 149 -12.63 20.68 19.87
C PHE A 149 -11.76 21.85 19.36
N ASN A 150 -11.91 23.02 19.97
CA ASN A 150 -11.16 24.22 19.63
C ASN A 150 -10.02 24.47 20.61
N VAL A 151 -8.92 25.01 20.09
CA VAL A 151 -7.82 25.60 20.85
C VAL A 151 -7.71 27.06 20.43
N GLU A 152 -7.90 27.99 21.36
CA GLU A 152 -7.94 29.42 21.08
C GLU A 152 -6.90 30.21 21.90
N LEU A 153 -6.19 31.12 21.24
CA LEU A 153 -5.35 32.12 21.86
C LEU A 153 -6.22 33.31 22.28
N THR A 154 -6.36 33.53 23.58
CA THR A 154 -7.36 34.46 24.14
C THR A 154 -6.78 35.85 24.36
N SER A 155 -5.63 35.94 25.03
CA SER A 155 -4.97 37.21 25.34
C SER A 155 -3.46 37.11 25.17
N LEU A 156 -2.84 38.27 24.97
CA LEU A 156 -1.40 38.43 24.82
C LEU A 156 -0.95 39.50 25.80
N GLU A 157 -0.03 39.14 26.68
CA GLU A 157 0.64 40.05 27.60
C GLU A 157 1.96 40.50 26.95
N ASP A 158 1.83 41.43 26.00
CA ASP A 158 2.96 42.10 25.35
C ASP A 158 2.44 43.41 24.75
N SER A 159 3.06 44.54 25.10
CA SER A 159 2.67 45.86 24.60
C SER A 159 3.13 46.13 23.18
N GLU A 160 4.13 45.41 22.67
CA GLU A 160 4.70 45.61 21.33
C GLU A 160 4.24 44.56 20.31
N ALA A 161 3.47 43.55 20.74
CA ALA A 161 2.95 42.49 19.89
C ALA A 161 1.43 42.45 19.90
N THR A 162 0.85 41.81 18.88
CA THR A 162 -0.60 41.64 18.75
C THR A 162 -0.92 40.21 18.34
N LEU A 163 -2.09 39.71 18.74
CA LEU A 163 -2.57 38.41 18.28
C LEU A 163 -2.89 38.47 16.78
N GLY A 164 -2.34 37.52 16.03
CA GLY A 164 -2.58 37.40 14.59
C GLY A 164 -4.05 37.10 14.26
N GLY A 165 -4.41 37.13 12.98
CA GLY A 165 -5.76 36.75 12.53
C GLY A 165 -6.11 35.27 12.78
N LYS A 166 -5.09 34.43 12.98
CA LYS A 166 -5.25 33.02 13.37
C LYS A 166 -5.07 32.84 14.87
N ARG A 167 -6.19 32.80 15.58
CA ARG A 167 -6.20 32.61 17.04
C ARG A 167 -6.82 31.28 17.44
N ARG A 168 -7.65 30.71 16.58
CA ARG A 168 -8.36 29.46 16.82
C ARG A 168 -7.85 28.36 15.89
N ALA A 169 -7.60 27.18 16.45
CA ALA A 169 -7.34 25.95 15.73
C ALA A 169 -8.43 24.93 16.10
N LEU A 170 -9.05 24.32 15.09
CA LEU A 170 -9.93 23.17 15.29
C LEU A 170 -9.07 21.91 15.25
N VAL A 171 -9.21 21.07 16.27
CA VAL A 171 -8.59 19.74 16.35
C VAL A 171 -9.68 18.71 16.12
N THR A 172 -9.40 17.71 15.30
CA THR A 172 -10.29 16.56 15.08
C THR A 172 -9.68 15.34 15.76
N ILE A 173 -10.46 14.70 16.63
CA ILE A 173 -10.17 13.40 17.22
C ILE A 173 -10.82 12.36 16.31
N VAL A 174 -10.01 11.45 15.78
CA VAL A 174 -10.47 10.33 14.96
C VAL A 174 -10.51 9.11 15.85
N SER A 175 -11.71 8.57 16.04
CA SER A 175 -11.92 7.37 16.84
C SER A 175 -11.44 6.13 16.10
N ASP A 176 -10.75 5.24 16.81
CA ASP A 176 -10.34 3.92 16.35
C ASP A 176 -11.23 2.78 16.88
N ASP A 177 -12.24 3.12 17.69
CA ASP A 177 -13.20 2.18 18.28
C ASP A 177 -14.43 1.90 17.42
N ASN A 178 -14.42 2.35 16.16
CA ASN A 178 -15.51 2.06 15.23
C ASN A 178 -15.58 0.57 14.90
N ALA A 179 -16.45 -0.15 15.63
CA ALA A 179 -16.59 -1.59 15.57
C ALA A 179 -16.93 -2.09 14.15
N LEU A 180 -17.74 -1.31 13.42
CA LEU A 180 -18.15 -1.64 12.06
C LEU A 180 -16.97 -1.48 11.08
N MET A 181 -16.18 -0.41 11.21
CA MET A 181 -14.96 -0.23 10.42
C MET A 181 -13.89 -1.29 10.76
N ASN A 182 -13.77 -1.68 12.03
CA ASN A 182 -12.86 -2.74 12.45
C ASN A 182 -13.26 -4.09 11.85
N ILE A 183 -14.55 -4.45 11.84
CA ILE A 183 -15.05 -5.66 11.17
C ILE A 183 -14.83 -5.59 9.65
N VAL A 184 -15.09 -4.44 9.01
CA VAL A 184 -14.87 -4.27 7.56
C VAL A 184 -13.39 -4.35 7.21
N ASN A 185 -12.51 -3.78 8.02
CA ASN A 185 -11.07 -3.83 7.83
C ASN A 185 -10.54 -5.25 8.02
N VAL A 186 -11.02 -5.96 9.04
CA VAL A 186 -10.73 -7.39 9.24
C VAL A 186 -11.25 -8.23 8.08
N HIS A 187 -12.47 -7.99 7.58
CA HIS A 187 -13.02 -8.70 6.43
C HIS A 187 -12.23 -8.43 5.15
N LYS A 188 -11.82 -7.19 4.89
CA LYS A 188 -10.96 -6.83 3.74
C LYS A 188 -9.58 -7.46 3.86
N LEU A 189 -8.99 -7.43 5.04
CA LEU A 189 -7.70 -8.03 5.33
C LEU A 189 -7.78 -9.55 5.17
N MET A 190 -8.84 -10.17 5.69
CA MET A 190 -9.14 -11.59 5.53
C MET A 190 -9.35 -11.92 4.05
N GLY A 191 -10.07 -11.10 3.29
CA GLY A 191 -10.24 -11.25 1.85
C GLY A 191 -8.91 -11.20 1.11
N HIS A 192 -8.05 -10.22 1.42
CA HIS A 192 -6.73 -10.11 0.82
C HIS A 192 -5.80 -11.29 1.18
N TYR A 193 -5.82 -11.74 2.43
CA TYR A 193 -5.07 -12.93 2.82
C TYR A 193 -5.65 -14.21 2.21
N MET A 194 -6.97 -14.33 2.13
CA MET A 194 -7.65 -15.48 1.53
C MET A 194 -7.35 -15.56 0.02
N ASP A 195 -7.32 -14.43 -0.66
CA ASP A 195 -6.95 -14.32 -2.08
C ASP A 195 -5.47 -14.72 -2.30
N LYS A 196 -4.57 -14.29 -1.41
CA LYS A 196 -3.15 -14.72 -1.43
C LYS A 196 -2.93 -16.17 -1.01
N LEU A 197 -3.77 -16.72 -0.13
CA LEU A 197 -3.77 -18.12 0.30
C LEU A 197 -4.50 -19.03 -0.69
N SER A 198 -5.17 -18.45 -1.69
CA SER A 198 -5.85 -19.13 -2.79
C SER A 198 -5.03 -19.11 -4.11
N PRO A 199 -3.82 -19.71 -4.20
CA PRO A 199 -3.29 -20.10 -5.50
C PRO A 199 -4.09 -21.26 -6.14
N TYR A 200 -4.97 -21.94 -5.39
CA TYR A 200 -5.48 -23.27 -5.77
C TYR A 200 -7.01 -23.48 -5.73
N SER A 201 -7.82 -22.52 -5.27
CA SER A 201 -9.28 -22.59 -5.39
C SER A 201 -9.83 -21.78 -6.56
N ALA A 202 -9.13 -21.80 -7.70
CA ALA A 202 -9.76 -21.44 -8.96
C ALA A 202 -10.87 -22.46 -9.22
N SER A 203 -12.12 -22.02 -9.24
CA SER A 203 -13.17 -22.85 -9.82
C SER A 203 -12.74 -23.22 -11.25
N TRP A 204 -13.18 -24.36 -11.78
CA TRP A 204 -12.82 -24.74 -13.16
C TRP A 204 -13.18 -23.62 -14.17
N MET A 205 -14.20 -22.83 -13.86
CA MET A 205 -14.60 -21.65 -14.63
C MET A 205 -13.58 -20.50 -14.58
N ASP A 206 -12.86 -20.33 -13.47
CA ASP A 206 -11.81 -19.32 -13.33
C ASP A 206 -10.55 -19.68 -14.14
N GLN A 207 -10.27 -20.97 -14.32
CA GLN A 207 -9.22 -21.43 -15.23
C GLN A 207 -9.55 -21.12 -16.70
N ILE A 208 -10.82 -21.30 -17.09
CA ILE A 208 -11.29 -20.96 -18.44
C ILE A 208 -11.27 -19.44 -18.64
N ARG A 209 -11.77 -18.67 -17.67
CA ARG A 209 -11.77 -17.21 -17.73
C ARG A 209 -10.35 -16.65 -17.84
N SER A 210 -9.42 -17.12 -17.01
CA SER A 210 -8.02 -16.68 -17.04
C SER A 210 -7.24 -17.13 -18.28
N ALA A 211 -7.65 -18.22 -18.93
CA ALA A 211 -7.10 -18.65 -20.21
C ALA A 211 -7.52 -17.73 -21.36
N VAL A 212 -8.76 -17.20 -21.31
CA VAL A 212 -9.35 -16.36 -22.38
C VAL A 212 -9.10 -14.87 -22.16
N SER A 213 -8.88 -14.41 -20.93
CA SER A 213 -8.64 -13.00 -20.62
C SER A 213 -7.15 -12.63 -20.65
N VAL A 214 -6.83 -11.49 -21.27
CA VAL A 214 -5.56 -10.78 -21.06
C VAL A 214 -5.63 -10.12 -19.67
N ASP A 215 -4.61 -10.34 -18.84
CA ASP A 215 -4.45 -9.71 -17.52
C ASP A 215 -5.70 -9.75 -16.61
N ALA A 216 -6.30 -10.94 -16.47
CA ALA A 216 -7.52 -11.19 -15.69
C ALA A 216 -8.76 -10.34 -16.06
N GLY A 217 -8.73 -9.66 -17.21
CA GLY A 217 -9.84 -8.81 -17.70
C GLY A 217 -9.64 -7.31 -17.48
N ASP A 218 -8.50 -6.86 -16.94
CA ASP A 218 -8.17 -5.43 -16.84
C ASP A 218 -7.56 -4.93 -18.16
N ILE A 219 -8.45 -4.53 -19.08
CA ILE A 219 -8.08 -3.99 -20.39
C ILE A 219 -7.55 -2.55 -20.34
N GLU A 220 -7.72 -1.83 -19.22
CA GLU A 220 -7.33 -0.41 -19.13
C GLU A 220 -5.84 -0.23 -18.77
N HIS A 221 -5.25 -1.19 -18.07
CA HIS A 221 -3.83 -1.16 -17.66
C HIS A 221 -2.93 -2.16 -18.40
N ALA A 222 -3.50 -3.00 -19.27
CA ALA A 222 -2.75 -4.03 -19.98
C ALA A 222 -1.65 -3.43 -20.86
N THR A 223 -0.40 -3.83 -20.62
CA THR A 223 0.72 -3.39 -21.46
C THR A 223 0.80 -4.21 -22.75
N LEU A 224 1.43 -3.65 -23.79
CA LEU A 224 1.68 -4.37 -25.05
C LEU A 224 2.47 -5.68 -24.80
N GLY A 225 3.36 -5.67 -23.79
CA GLY A 225 4.09 -6.86 -23.37
C GLY A 225 3.18 -7.97 -22.83
N ASP A 226 2.07 -7.63 -22.18
CA ASP A 226 1.15 -8.61 -21.61
C ASP A 226 0.23 -9.21 -22.68
N CYS A 227 -0.14 -8.42 -23.70
CA CYS A 227 -0.81 -8.92 -24.90
C CYS A 227 0.07 -9.90 -25.70
N ILE A 228 1.37 -9.63 -25.85
CA ILE A 228 2.30 -10.55 -26.54
C ILE A 228 2.46 -11.85 -25.75
N LYS A 229 2.67 -11.76 -24.43
CA LYS A 229 2.77 -12.95 -23.56
C LYS A 229 1.50 -13.78 -23.61
N HIS A 230 0.33 -13.12 -23.55
CA HIS A 230 -0.95 -13.80 -23.63
C HIS A 230 -1.14 -14.47 -25.00
N GLY A 231 -0.87 -13.77 -26.11
CA GLY A 231 -1.00 -14.33 -27.46
C GLY A 231 -0.09 -15.54 -27.70
N LEU A 232 1.16 -15.49 -27.21
CA LEU A 232 2.10 -16.60 -27.34
C LEU A 232 1.71 -17.80 -26.47
N ALA A 233 1.20 -17.56 -25.27
CA ALA A 233 0.80 -18.61 -24.32
C ALA A 233 -0.63 -19.13 -24.56
N PHE A 234 -1.48 -18.41 -25.30
CA PHE A 234 -2.91 -18.71 -25.46
C PHE A 234 -3.19 -20.14 -25.94
N PRO A 235 -2.52 -20.67 -26.99
CA PRO A 235 -2.73 -22.05 -27.42
C PRO A 235 -2.50 -23.06 -26.29
N TRP A 236 -1.47 -22.81 -25.46
CA TRP A 236 -1.17 -23.68 -24.33
C TRP A 236 -2.14 -23.50 -23.16
N LYS A 237 -2.48 -22.25 -22.82
CA LYS A 237 -3.44 -21.94 -21.75
C LYS A 237 -4.82 -22.53 -22.05
N PHE A 238 -5.24 -22.50 -23.31
CA PHE A 238 -6.53 -23.05 -23.73
C PHE A 238 -6.57 -24.59 -23.68
N ILE A 239 -5.48 -25.27 -24.05
CA ILE A 239 -5.42 -26.74 -23.95
C ILE A 239 -5.41 -27.17 -22.48
N PHE A 240 -4.64 -26.48 -21.63
CA PHE A 240 -4.50 -26.84 -20.22
C PHE A 240 -5.68 -26.40 -19.33
N CYS A 241 -6.56 -25.49 -19.77
CA CYS A 241 -7.74 -25.12 -18.99
C CYS A 241 -8.80 -26.24 -18.90
N PHE A 242 -8.71 -27.27 -19.76
CA PHE A 242 -9.54 -28.47 -19.67
C PHE A 242 -9.08 -29.44 -18.57
N VAL A 243 -7.89 -29.24 -17.99
CA VAL A 243 -7.43 -30.02 -16.83
C VAL A 243 -8.08 -29.44 -15.58
N PRO A 244 -8.87 -30.23 -14.82
CA PRO A 244 -9.59 -29.71 -13.67
C PRO A 244 -8.64 -29.26 -12.55
N PRO A 245 -9.06 -28.30 -11.70
CA PRO A 245 -8.27 -27.85 -10.56
C PRO A 245 -7.88 -29.01 -9.63
N PRO A 246 -6.64 -29.01 -9.08
CA PRO A 246 -6.19 -30.05 -8.16
C PRO A 246 -6.89 -29.98 -6.78
N SER A 247 -7.70 -28.95 -6.53
CA SER A 247 -8.58 -28.86 -5.37
C SER A 247 -9.81 -29.78 -5.47
N MET A 248 -10.14 -30.28 -6.67
CA MET A 248 -11.23 -31.26 -6.85
C MET A 248 -10.74 -32.67 -6.50
N LEU A 249 -11.51 -33.38 -5.66
CA LEU A 249 -11.27 -34.78 -5.27
C LEU A 249 -9.84 -35.04 -4.75
N GLY A 250 -9.27 -34.10 -4.00
CA GLY A 250 -7.93 -34.25 -3.41
C GLY A 250 -6.80 -34.40 -4.44
N GLY A 251 -6.99 -33.88 -5.65
CA GLY A 251 -5.98 -33.84 -6.70
C GLY A 251 -5.96 -35.06 -7.64
N TRP A 252 -6.66 -36.14 -7.30
CA TRP A 252 -6.68 -37.36 -8.12
C TRP A 252 -7.31 -37.14 -9.50
N LEU A 253 -8.36 -36.33 -9.59
CA LEU A 253 -9.01 -36.02 -10.85
C LEU A 253 -8.08 -35.25 -11.80
N CYS A 254 -7.36 -34.27 -11.26
CA CYS A 254 -6.35 -33.51 -12.01
C CYS A 254 -5.23 -34.43 -12.51
N PHE A 255 -4.74 -35.33 -11.65
CA PHE A 255 -3.65 -36.26 -11.99
C PHE A 255 -3.99 -37.16 -13.19
N PHE A 256 -5.13 -37.85 -13.17
CA PHE A 256 -5.50 -38.77 -14.26
C PHE A 256 -5.84 -38.03 -15.56
N VAL A 257 -6.53 -36.89 -15.48
CA VAL A 257 -6.86 -36.09 -16.67
C VAL A 257 -5.60 -35.48 -17.30
N ALA A 258 -4.65 -35.00 -16.48
CA ALA A 258 -3.37 -34.50 -16.97
C ALA A 258 -2.53 -35.60 -17.64
N LEU A 259 -2.47 -36.80 -17.06
CA LEU A 259 -1.75 -37.94 -17.63
C LEU A 259 -2.34 -38.36 -18.99
N ALA A 260 -3.67 -38.41 -19.09
CA ALA A 260 -4.36 -38.70 -20.35
C ALA A 260 -4.09 -37.62 -21.42
N LEU A 261 -4.09 -36.33 -21.03
CA LEU A 261 -3.83 -35.22 -21.95
C LEU A 261 -2.39 -35.22 -22.46
N ILE A 262 -1.40 -35.45 -21.58
CA ILE A 262 0.02 -35.58 -21.97
C ILE A 262 0.22 -36.80 -22.87
N GLY A 263 -0.42 -37.93 -22.55
CA GLY A 263 -0.41 -39.13 -23.40
C GLY A 263 -0.98 -38.88 -24.79
N LEU A 264 -2.08 -38.12 -24.89
CA LEU A 264 -2.67 -37.74 -26.17
C LEU A 264 -1.80 -36.76 -26.95
N LEU A 265 -1.24 -35.74 -26.29
CA LEU A 265 -0.35 -34.76 -26.92
C LEU A 265 0.93 -35.40 -27.43
N THR A 266 1.54 -36.30 -26.65
CA THR A 266 2.71 -37.06 -27.07
C THR A 266 2.37 -38.02 -28.22
N ALA A 267 1.22 -38.67 -28.20
CA ALA A 267 0.76 -39.48 -29.32
C ALA A 267 0.53 -38.64 -30.60
N ILE A 268 0.00 -37.42 -30.48
CA ILE A 268 -0.18 -36.51 -31.63
C ILE A 268 1.18 -36.02 -32.17
N VAL A 269 2.14 -35.74 -31.30
CA VAL A 269 3.49 -35.29 -31.69
C VAL A 269 4.33 -36.43 -32.28
N VAL A 270 4.14 -37.66 -31.80
CA VAL A 270 4.90 -38.85 -32.23
C VAL A 270 4.23 -39.60 -33.38
N SER A 271 2.90 -39.51 -33.55
CA SER A 271 2.21 -40.14 -34.66
C SER A 271 2.53 -39.41 -35.97
N ALA A 272 3.17 -40.11 -36.90
CA ALA A 272 3.43 -39.68 -38.26
C ALA A 272 2.15 -39.73 -39.14
N ASP A 273 1.00 -39.28 -38.62
CA ASP A 273 -0.24 -39.22 -39.39
C ASP A 273 -0.33 -37.90 -40.18
N PRO A 274 -0.32 -37.94 -41.53
CA PRO A 274 -0.17 -36.75 -42.39
C PRO A 274 -1.42 -35.85 -42.45
N LYS A 275 -2.36 -35.98 -41.51
CA LYS A 275 -3.65 -35.25 -41.50
C LYS A 275 -3.83 -34.25 -40.35
N ILE A 276 -2.89 -34.16 -39.42
CA ILE A 276 -2.93 -33.17 -38.33
C ILE A 276 -1.73 -32.24 -38.49
N PHE A 277 -2.02 -30.96 -38.74
CA PHE A 277 -1.07 -29.89 -38.97
C PHE A 277 -0.36 -29.49 -37.66
N VAL A 278 0.63 -30.28 -37.24
CA VAL A 278 1.64 -29.94 -36.21
C VAL A 278 2.97 -30.55 -36.69
N PRO A 279 4.11 -29.84 -36.60
CA PRO A 279 5.35 -30.22 -37.31
C PRO A 279 6.00 -31.47 -36.71
N GLY A 280 5.55 -32.65 -37.14
CA GLY A 280 6.32 -33.91 -37.07
C GLY A 280 7.66 -33.82 -37.81
N ASP A 281 7.86 -32.75 -38.58
CA ASP A 281 9.07 -32.48 -39.35
C ASP A 281 10.25 -32.01 -38.49
N PHE A 282 10.07 -31.43 -37.30
CA PHE A 282 11.23 -30.92 -36.53
C PHE A 282 12.10 -32.07 -35.96
N ALA A 283 11.47 -33.11 -35.41
CA ALA A 283 12.19 -34.26 -34.85
C ALA A 283 12.83 -35.13 -35.94
N SER A 284 12.22 -35.22 -37.12
CA SER A 284 12.77 -35.93 -38.28
C SER A 284 13.83 -35.12 -39.03
N ILE A 285 13.69 -33.79 -39.17
CA ILE A 285 14.75 -32.91 -39.71
C ILE A 285 15.96 -32.90 -38.78
N PHE A 286 15.76 -32.77 -37.47
CA PHE A 286 16.84 -32.83 -36.48
C PHE A 286 17.43 -34.24 -36.38
N GLY A 287 16.61 -35.29 -36.44
CA GLY A 287 17.04 -36.69 -36.52
C GLY A 287 17.89 -36.98 -37.75
N CYS A 288 17.50 -36.45 -38.91
CA CYS A 288 18.29 -36.51 -40.14
C CYS A 288 19.62 -35.75 -40.03
N MET A 289 19.66 -34.61 -39.33
CA MET A 289 20.88 -33.83 -39.12
C MET A 289 21.86 -34.50 -38.15
N VAL A 290 21.36 -35.24 -37.15
CA VAL A 290 22.16 -35.88 -36.09
C VAL A 290 22.38 -37.38 -36.35
N GLY A 291 21.75 -37.96 -37.38
CA GLY A 291 21.88 -39.38 -37.74
C GLY A 291 21.17 -40.34 -36.77
N MET A 292 20.15 -39.85 -36.06
CA MET A 292 19.41 -40.62 -35.06
C MET A 292 18.00 -40.95 -35.56
N LYS A 293 17.46 -42.11 -35.16
CA LYS A 293 16.08 -42.49 -35.49
C LYS A 293 15.09 -41.48 -34.94
N ASP A 294 14.10 -41.11 -35.73
CA ASP A 294 13.07 -40.10 -35.40
C ASP A 294 12.36 -40.36 -34.07
N ALA A 295 12.14 -41.64 -33.72
CA ALA A 295 11.54 -42.01 -32.44
C ALA A 295 12.43 -41.62 -31.24
N ILE A 296 13.76 -41.75 -31.37
CA ILE A 296 14.72 -41.43 -30.30
C ILE A 296 14.83 -39.91 -30.15
N THR A 297 14.89 -39.17 -31.26
CA THR A 297 14.94 -37.71 -31.22
C THR A 297 13.65 -37.11 -30.63
N ALA A 298 12.49 -37.65 -31.01
CA ALA A 298 11.21 -37.26 -30.43
C ALA A 298 11.16 -37.48 -28.91
N ILE A 299 11.58 -38.66 -28.42
CA ILE A 299 11.62 -38.94 -26.98
C ILE A 299 12.56 -37.97 -26.24
N THR A 300 13.74 -37.68 -26.80
CA THR A 300 14.69 -36.75 -26.18
C THR A 300 14.19 -35.30 -26.12
N LEU A 301 13.49 -34.83 -27.16
CA LEU A 301 12.92 -33.49 -27.18
C LEU A 301 11.76 -33.36 -26.19
N VAL A 302 10.93 -34.39 -26.06
CA VAL A 302 9.85 -34.43 -25.05
C VAL A 302 10.45 -34.44 -23.64
N ALA A 303 11.48 -35.26 -23.39
CA ALA A 303 12.16 -35.32 -22.09
C ALA A 303 12.84 -34.00 -21.70
N LEU A 304 13.41 -33.26 -22.67
CA LEU A 304 13.98 -31.94 -22.42
C LEU A 304 12.89 -30.89 -22.15
N GLY A 305 11.76 -31.01 -22.83
CA GLY A 305 10.59 -30.15 -22.63
C GLY A 305 9.93 -30.30 -21.25
N THR A 306 10.01 -31.48 -20.62
CA THR A 306 9.47 -31.71 -19.26
C THR A 306 10.50 -31.45 -18.15
N SER A 307 11.77 -31.81 -18.36
CA SER A 307 12.83 -31.67 -17.33
C SER A 307 13.22 -30.21 -17.01
N LEU A 308 13.13 -29.29 -17.96
CA LEU A 308 13.40 -27.87 -17.71
C LEU A 308 12.36 -27.22 -16.78
N PRO A 309 11.05 -27.33 -17.04
CA PRO A 309 10.01 -26.92 -16.08
C PRO A 309 10.17 -27.54 -14.70
N ASP A 310 10.48 -28.84 -14.62
CA ASP A 310 10.70 -29.54 -13.35
C ASP A 310 11.92 -28.98 -12.58
N THR A 311 12.97 -28.60 -13.31
CA THR A 311 14.16 -27.96 -12.73
C THR A 311 13.84 -26.56 -12.20
N PHE A 312 13.05 -25.76 -12.92
CA PHE A 312 12.62 -24.45 -12.46
C PHE A 312 11.64 -24.54 -11.28
N ALA A 313 10.70 -25.48 -11.29
CA ALA A 313 9.79 -25.74 -10.18
C ALA A 313 10.56 -26.17 -8.92
N SER A 314 11.55 -27.05 -9.06
CA SER A 314 12.44 -27.48 -7.97
C SER A 314 13.29 -26.32 -7.42
N LYS A 315 13.81 -25.45 -8.30
CA LYS A 315 14.54 -24.25 -7.91
C LYS A 315 13.66 -23.29 -7.11
N ILE A 316 12.45 -22.99 -7.59
CA ILE A 316 11.50 -22.10 -6.90
C ILE A 316 11.11 -22.70 -5.53
N ALA A 317 10.90 -24.01 -5.46
CA ALA A 317 10.65 -24.70 -4.19
C ALA A 317 11.84 -24.58 -3.24
N ALA A 318 13.09 -24.72 -3.72
CA ALA A 318 14.29 -24.57 -2.91
C ALA A 318 14.54 -23.13 -2.43
N GLU A 319 14.29 -22.12 -3.27
CA GLU A 319 14.44 -20.70 -2.92
C GLU A 319 13.43 -20.25 -1.86
N ASN A 320 12.20 -20.79 -1.90
CA ASN A 320 11.14 -20.46 -0.94
C ASN A 320 11.33 -21.14 0.45
N VAL A 321 12.20 -22.15 0.56
CA VAL A 321 12.53 -22.80 1.84
C VAL A 321 13.42 -21.93 2.74
N GLY A 322 14.05 -20.88 2.20
CA GLY A 322 14.89 -19.95 2.99
C GLY A 322 14.14 -19.00 3.94
N SER A 323 12.80 -18.95 3.90
CA SER A 323 12.00 -17.93 4.61
C SER A 323 10.93 -18.48 5.56
N ALA A 324 10.85 -19.80 5.77
CA ALA A 324 9.87 -20.40 6.68
C ALA A 324 10.58 -20.92 7.95
N PRO A 325 10.19 -20.47 9.16
CA PRO A 325 10.65 -21.09 10.40
C PRO A 325 9.77 -22.32 10.64
N TYR A 326 10.27 -23.53 10.40
CA TYR A 326 9.61 -24.71 10.96
C TYR A 326 10.61 -25.74 11.45
N LEU A 327 10.26 -26.29 12.62
CA LEU A 327 10.69 -27.56 13.17
C LEU A 327 11.36 -28.45 12.13
N ALA A 328 12.67 -28.60 12.28
CA ALA A 328 13.38 -29.69 11.65
C ALA A 328 12.88 -31.01 12.25
N ILE A 329 12.18 -31.81 11.44
CA ILE A 329 12.13 -33.25 11.65
C ILE A 329 13.54 -33.73 11.34
N GLU A 330 14.27 -34.00 12.40
CA GLU A 330 15.63 -34.51 12.43
C GLU A 330 15.72 -35.79 11.59
N LYS A 331 16.42 -35.70 10.46
CA LYS A 331 16.79 -36.89 9.68
C LYS A 331 17.91 -37.58 10.44
N VAL A 332 17.52 -38.62 11.19
CA VAL A 332 18.42 -39.55 11.89
C VAL A 332 19.56 -39.97 10.95
N THR A 333 20.78 -39.60 11.32
CA THR A 333 22.00 -40.07 10.65
C THR A 333 22.48 -41.29 11.40
N LEU A 334 22.39 -42.47 10.78
CA LEU A 334 23.09 -43.67 11.25
C LEU A 334 24.58 -43.48 10.98
N ILE A 335 25.36 -43.28 12.04
CA ILE A 335 26.82 -43.45 12.00
C ILE A 335 27.11 -44.78 12.66
N GLN A 336 27.62 -45.72 11.87
CA GLN A 336 28.15 -46.99 12.34
C GLN A 336 29.56 -46.74 12.87
N ASP A 337 29.73 -46.92 14.18
CA ASP A 337 30.97 -46.71 14.91
C ASP A 337 31.78 -48.01 14.88
N ASP A 338 32.73 -48.12 13.94
CA ASP A 338 33.77 -49.15 13.97
C ASP A 338 34.99 -48.58 14.71
N SER A 339 34.99 -48.72 16.03
CA SER A 339 36.25 -48.80 16.79
C SER A 339 36.04 -49.57 18.10
N ALA A 340 36.05 -50.89 17.95
CA ALA A 340 36.54 -51.75 19.01
C ALA A 340 38.05 -51.47 19.19
N ASP A 341 38.45 -51.03 20.37
CA ASP A 341 39.36 -51.80 21.21
C ASP A 341 39.53 -51.15 22.58
N ASN A 342 38.89 -51.78 23.57
CA ASN A 342 39.27 -51.73 24.97
C ASN A 342 40.63 -52.41 25.12
N ALA A 343 41.56 -51.82 25.89
CA ALA A 343 42.27 -52.60 26.88
C ALA A 343 42.95 -51.75 27.96
N VAL A 344 42.41 -51.88 29.19
CA VAL A 344 43.14 -52.21 30.45
C VAL A 344 44.06 -51.10 31.00
N GLY A 345 43.98 -50.65 32.26
CA GLY A 345 43.46 -51.21 33.50
C GLY A 345 44.48 -50.90 34.60
N ASN A 346 43.98 -50.48 35.77
CA ASN A 346 44.69 -50.07 37.01
C ASN A 346 45.44 -48.73 37.01
#